data_AF-A0A6L7VN68-F1
#
_entry.id   AF-A0A6L7VN68-F1
#
_cell.length_a   1.000
_cell.length_b   1.000
_cell.length_c   1.000
_cell.angle_alpha   90.00
_cell.angle_beta   90.00
_cell.angle_gamma   90.00
#
_symmetry.space_group_name_H-M   'P 1'
#
loop_
_entity.id
_entity.type
_entity.pdbx_description
1 polymer ?
#
loop_
_entity_poly.entity_id
_entity_poly.type
_entity_poly.pdbx_seq_one_letter_code
_entity_poly.pdbx_strand_id
1 'polypeptide(L)'
;MPRPDQVQDPELRNLFEQAQGSMKSGLANDAVQTLVDALHRLLELKPELASEQLEPRPGWKMHFLSRWPQLGANFVKGSLDKNEPEIEFVKENFALSEAITYYEFTLETAIKRGA
;
A
#
# COMPACT_ATOMS: atom_id res chain seq x y z
N MET A 1 13.16 -8.95 -7.91
CA MET A 1 12.26 -7.90 -7.40
C MET A 1 10.99 -7.93 -8.23
N PRO A 2 9.82 -7.77 -7.61
CA PRO A 2 8.57 -7.59 -8.31
C PRO A 2 8.63 -6.34 -9.19
N ARG A 3 7.92 -6.36 -10.32
CA ARG A 3 7.94 -5.28 -11.30
C ARG A 3 6.51 -4.87 -11.69
N PRO A 4 6.28 -3.58 -12.03
CA PRO A 4 4.94 -3.09 -12.43
C PRO A 4 4.32 -3.86 -13.61
N ASP A 5 5.11 -4.40 -14.53
CA ASP A 5 4.62 -5.17 -15.69
C ASP A 5 3.88 -6.46 -15.29
N GLN A 6 4.02 -6.89 -14.04
CA GLN A 6 3.34 -8.07 -13.48
C GLN A 6 1.95 -7.76 -12.88
N VAL A 7 1.62 -6.47 -12.71
CA VAL A 7 0.30 -6.00 -12.27
C VAL A 7 -0.66 -6.08 -13.45
N GLN A 8 -1.86 -6.61 -13.27
CA GLN A 8 -2.80 -6.89 -14.36
C GLN A 8 -3.65 -5.66 -14.71
N ASP A 9 -4.19 -4.98 -13.70
CA ASP A 9 -4.99 -3.77 -13.85
C ASP A 9 -4.13 -2.62 -14.42
N PRO A 10 -4.51 -2.06 -15.58
CA PRO A 10 -3.73 -1.00 -16.22
C PRO A 10 -3.63 0.28 -15.40
N GLU A 11 -4.67 0.63 -14.64
CA GLU A 11 -4.70 1.83 -13.82
C GLU A 11 -3.76 1.68 -12.62
N LEU A 12 -3.83 0.54 -11.92
CA LEU A 12 -2.92 0.21 -10.83
C LEU A 12 -1.46 0.14 -11.32
N ARG A 13 -1.22 -0.44 -12.52
CA ARG A 13 0.10 -0.42 -13.14
C ARG A 13 0.61 1.00 -13.37
N ASN A 14 -0.22 1.89 -13.91
CA ASN A 14 0.14 3.28 -14.16
C ASN A 14 0.49 4.03 -12.85
N LEU A 15 -0.25 3.78 -11.76
CA LEU A 15 0.08 4.33 -10.44
C LEU A 15 1.47 3.87 -9.96
N PHE A 16 1.83 2.60 -10.17
CA PHE A 16 3.18 2.13 -9.84
C PHE A 16 4.27 2.76 -10.72
N GLU A 17 4.03 2.91 -12.02
CA GLU A 17 4.97 3.58 -12.92
C GLU A 17 5.17 5.05 -12.55
N GLN A 18 4.09 5.75 -12.19
CA GLN A 18 4.14 7.12 -11.70
C GLN A 18 4.93 7.21 -10.38
N ALA A 19 4.62 6.37 -9.39
CA ALA A 19 5.34 6.35 -8.12
C ALA A 19 6.84 6.06 -8.33
N GLN A 20 7.19 5.14 -9.24
CA GLN A 20 8.57 4.86 -9.61
C GLN A 20 9.26 6.08 -10.26
N GLY A 21 8.55 6.81 -11.13
CA GLY A 21 9.02 8.05 -11.73
C GLY A 21 9.30 9.15 -10.70
N SER A 22 8.37 9.35 -9.75
CA SER A 22 8.53 10.29 -8.64
C SER A 22 9.74 9.94 -7.76
N MET A 23 9.91 8.66 -7.41
CA MET A 23 11.07 8.19 -6.64
C MET A 23 12.39 8.43 -7.37
N LYS A 24 12.47 8.15 -8.68
CA LYS A 24 13.68 8.42 -9.50
C LYS A 24 14.01 9.92 -9.57
N SER A 25 13.00 10.78 -9.44
CA SER A 25 13.14 12.23 -9.46
C SER A 25 13.38 12.83 -8.07
N GLY A 26 13.48 12.00 -7.01
CA GLY A 26 13.65 12.45 -5.63
C GLY A 26 12.37 13.01 -4.98
N LEU A 27 11.22 12.87 -5.64
CA LEU A 27 9.91 13.34 -5.15
C LEU A 27 9.25 12.26 -4.28
N ALA A 28 9.80 12.06 -3.08
CA ALA A 28 9.34 11.01 -2.17
C ALA A 28 7.90 11.24 -1.68
N ASN A 29 7.50 12.49 -1.42
CA ASN A 29 6.14 12.82 -0.98
C ASN A 29 5.11 12.42 -2.03
N ASP A 30 5.33 12.82 -3.29
CA ASP A 30 4.48 12.50 -4.42
C ASP A 30 4.39 10.98 -4.62
N ALA A 31 5.53 10.28 -4.48
CA ALA A 31 5.54 8.82 -4.54
C ALA A 31 4.67 8.17 -3.46
N VAL A 32 4.74 8.62 -2.20
CA VAL A 32 3.90 8.06 -1.12
C VAL A 32 2.42 8.34 -1.38
N GLN A 33 2.06 9.54 -1.84
CA GLN A 33 0.67 9.86 -2.20
C GLN A 33 0.14 8.92 -3.28
N THR A 34 0.89 8.78 -4.39
CA THR A 34 0.51 7.85 -5.47
C THR A 34 0.43 6.39 -4.99
N LEU A 35 1.24 5.98 -4.01
CA LEU A 35 1.19 4.64 -3.43
C LEU A 35 -0.02 4.42 -2.51
N VAL A 36 -0.49 5.47 -1.83
CA VAL A 36 -1.76 5.44 -1.10
C VAL A 36 -2.92 5.31 -2.09
N ASP A 37 -2.91 6.05 -3.19
CA ASP A 37 -3.91 5.91 -4.27
C ASP A 37 -3.87 4.49 -4.86
N ALA A 38 -2.68 3.92 -5.08
CA ALA A 38 -2.52 2.54 -5.52
C ALA A 38 -3.08 1.53 -4.53
N LEU A 39 -2.93 1.76 -3.23
CA LEU A 39 -3.54 0.90 -2.20
C LEU A 39 -5.07 1.01 -2.24
N HIS A 40 -5.63 2.21 -2.36
CA HIS A 40 -7.08 2.39 -2.49
C HIS A 40 -7.62 1.68 -3.73
N ARG A 41 -6.96 1.85 -4.88
CA ARG A 41 -7.32 1.14 -6.11
C ARG A 41 -7.28 -0.37 -5.94
N LEU A 42 -6.25 -0.88 -5.26
CA LEU A 42 -6.15 -2.31 -4.95
C LEU A 42 -7.30 -2.79 -4.05
N LEU A 43 -7.73 -1.98 -3.07
CA LEU A 43 -8.88 -2.29 -2.21
C LEU A 43 -10.21 -2.23 -2.96
N GLU A 44 -10.35 -1.38 -3.98
CA GLU A 44 -11.51 -1.39 -4.88
C GLU A 44 -11.57 -2.68 -5.72
N LEU A 45 -10.42 -3.12 -6.22
CA LEU A 45 -10.30 -4.35 -7.03
C LEU A 45 -10.45 -5.62 -6.18
N LYS A 46 -10.03 -5.56 -4.91
CA LYS A 46 -9.95 -6.68 -3.95
C LYS A 46 -10.49 -6.26 -2.58
N PRO A 47 -11.79 -5.98 -2.45
CA PRO A 47 -12.39 -5.49 -1.21
C PRO A 47 -12.25 -6.48 -0.05
N GLU A 48 -12.08 -7.78 -0.34
CA GLU A 48 -11.81 -8.80 0.66
C GLU A 48 -10.55 -8.51 1.49
N LEU A 49 -9.56 -7.80 0.94
CA LEU A 49 -8.32 -7.45 1.66
C LEU A 49 -8.57 -6.54 2.86
N ALA A 50 -9.64 -5.75 2.85
CA ALA A 50 -10.01 -4.87 3.96
C ALA A 50 -10.43 -5.65 5.21
N SER A 51 -10.95 -6.87 5.03
CA SER A 51 -11.44 -7.74 6.12
C SER A 51 -10.60 -9.00 6.32
N GLU A 52 -9.58 -9.20 5.48
CA GLU A 52 -8.74 -10.38 5.54
C GLU A 52 -7.95 -10.41 6.85
N GLN A 53 -8.09 -11.51 7.58
CA GLN A 53 -7.32 -11.77 8.79
C GLN A 53 -6.20 -12.77 8.51
N LEU A 54 -5.05 -12.50 9.11
CA LEU A 54 -3.90 -13.38 9.15
C LEU A 54 -3.74 -13.95 10.56
N GLU A 55 -3.30 -15.20 10.64
CA GLU A 55 -2.94 -15.86 11.89
C GLU A 55 -1.43 -16.16 11.90
N PRO A 56 -0.57 -15.16 12.17
CA PRO A 56 0.88 -15.36 12.18
C PRO A 56 1.34 -16.29 13.30
N ARG A 57 0.53 -16.47 14.35
CA ARG A 57 0.75 -17.43 15.43
C ARG A 57 -0.59 -18.06 15.83
N PRO A 58 -0.63 -19.34 16.25
CA PRO A 58 -1.85 -19.98 16.70
C PRO A 58 -2.56 -19.15 17.78
N GLY A 59 -3.84 -18.83 17.56
CA GLY A 59 -4.68 -18.04 18.45
C GLY A 59 -4.49 -16.52 18.35
N TRP A 60 -3.59 -16.01 17.50
CA TRP A 60 -3.37 -14.58 17.32
C TRP A 60 -3.76 -14.14 15.91
N LYS A 61 -4.88 -13.43 15.80
CA LYS A 61 -5.38 -12.87 14.55
C LYS A 61 -5.06 -11.39 14.44
N MET A 62 -4.69 -10.96 13.24
CA MET A 62 -4.52 -9.54 12.89
C MET A 62 -5.00 -9.29 11.47
N HIS A 63 -5.37 -8.05 11.15
CA HIS A 63 -5.73 -7.69 9.77
C HIS A 63 -4.51 -7.79 8.86
N PHE A 64 -4.72 -8.26 7.63
CA PHE A 64 -3.69 -8.30 6.59
C PHE A 64 -3.04 -6.93 6.39
N LEU A 65 -3.87 -5.89 6.35
CA LEU A 65 -3.47 -4.50 6.15
C LEU A 65 -2.66 -3.93 7.33
N SER A 66 -2.66 -4.58 8.50
CA SER A 66 -1.76 -4.19 9.60
C SER A 66 -0.27 -4.39 9.25
N ARG A 67 0.05 -5.04 8.12
CA ARG A 67 1.42 -5.11 7.57
C ARG A 67 1.84 -3.88 6.75
N TRP A 68 0.92 -2.96 6.49
CA TRP A 68 1.24 -1.67 5.88
C TRP A 68 2.30 -0.93 6.70
N PRO A 69 3.34 -0.35 6.06
CA PRO A 69 4.41 0.33 6.78
C PRO A 69 3.89 1.51 7.61
N GLN A 70 4.31 1.61 8.87
CA GLN A 70 3.92 2.74 9.74
C GLN A 70 4.99 3.85 9.70
N LEU A 71 5.20 4.45 8.53
CA LEU A 71 6.30 5.40 8.27
C LEU A 71 5.82 6.83 8.02
N GLY A 72 4.57 7.15 8.35
CA GLY A 72 4.03 8.51 8.23
C GLY A 72 2.74 8.64 7.41
N ALA A 73 2.42 7.63 6.60
CA ALA A 73 1.10 7.45 6.00
C ALA A 73 0.53 6.22 6.69
N ASN A 74 -0.26 6.40 7.73
CA ASN A 74 -0.65 5.32 8.64
C ASN A 74 -2.16 5.10 8.58
N PHE A 75 -2.62 3.89 8.91
CA PHE A 75 -4.05 3.69 9.09
C PHE A 75 -4.55 4.42 10.33
N VAL A 76 -5.67 5.14 10.17
CA VAL A 76 -6.41 5.77 11.27
C VAL A 76 -6.77 4.68 12.28
N LYS A 77 -6.57 4.97 13.57
CA LYS A 77 -6.83 4.00 14.65
C LYS A 77 -8.27 3.48 14.60
N GLY A 78 -8.41 2.16 14.50
CA GLY A 78 -9.72 1.47 14.48
C GLY A 78 -10.41 1.46 13.12
N SER A 79 -9.83 2.06 12.07
CA SER A 79 -10.35 2.00 10.69
C SER A 79 -10.42 0.57 10.16
N LEU A 80 -9.35 -0.21 10.38
CA LEU A 80 -9.27 -1.62 9.98
C LEU A 80 -10.31 -2.49 10.72
N ASP A 81 -10.58 -2.22 12.00
CA ASP A 81 -11.58 -2.99 12.77
C ASP A 81 -13.02 -2.79 12.26
N LYS A 82 -13.27 -1.65 11.61
CA LYS A 82 -14.55 -1.35 10.94
C LYS A 82 -14.59 -1.87 9.49
N ASN A 83 -13.50 -2.45 8.98
CA ASN A 83 -13.29 -2.76 7.57
C ASN A 83 -13.44 -1.53 6.65
N GLU A 84 -13.08 -0.35 7.16
CA GLU A 84 -13.10 0.92 6.43
C GLU A 84 -11.68 1.49 6.44
N PRO A 85 -10.72 0.95 5.68
CA PRO A 85 -9.32 1.35 5.77
C PRO A 85 -9.13 2.81 5.36
N GLU A 86 -8.72 3.64 6.31
CA GLU A 86 -8.51 5.07 6.12
C GLU A 86 -7.06 5.42 6.46
N ILE A 87 -6.37 6.14 5.58
CA ILE A 87 -4.97 6.54 5.79
C ILE A 87 -4.90 8.01 6.19
N GLU A 88 -4.18 8.30 7.27
CA GLU A 88 -3.79 9.64 7.68
C GLU A 88 -2.29 9.88 7.44
N PHE A 89 -1.95 11.09 6.99
CA PHE A 89 -0.58 11.54 6.84
C PHE A 89 -0.14 12.26 8.11
N VAL A 90 0.61 11.58 8.98
CA VAL A 90 1.07 12.12 10.27
C VAL A 90 2.35 12.95 10.16
N LYS A 91 2.93 13.04 8.97
CA LYS A 91 4.11 13.87 8.68
C LYS A 91 4.04 14.47 7.29
N GLU A 92 4.75 15.59 7.12
CA GLU A 92 4.74 16.37 5.88
C GLU A 92 5.76 15.90 4.84
N ASN A 93 6.86 15.28 5.28
CA ASN A 93 7.97 14.90 4.41
C ASN A 93 8.38 13.44 4.59
N PHE A 94 8.59 12.75 3.47
CA PHE A 94 9.05 11.38 3.38
C PHE A 94 10.46 11.33 2.80
N ALA A 95 11.27 10.41 3.32
CA ALA A 95 12.53 10.01 2.73
C ALA A 95 12.28 8.99 1.61
N LEU A 96 13.21 8.92 0.66
CA LEU A 96 13.12 7.97 -0.46
C LEU A 96 13.03 6.51 0.02
N SER A 97 13.75 6.15 1.09
CA SER A 97 13.71 4.81 1.68
C SER A 97 12.31 4.43 2.19
N GLU A 98 11.54 5.40 2.66
CA GLU A 98 10.17 5.18 3.14
C GLU A 98 9.21 4.98 1.97
N ALA A 99 9.34 5.79 0.91
CA ALA A 99 8.61 5.59 -0.34
C ALA A 99 8.89 4.21 -0.95
N ILE A 100 10.16 3.75 -0.94
CA ILE A 100 10.53 2.41 -1.39
C ILE A 100 9.82 1.34 -0.55
N THR A 101 9.76 1.51 0.77
CA THR A 101 9.11 0.54 1.67
C THR A 101 7.61 0.41 1.36
N TYR A 102 6.91 1.54 1.14
CA TYR A 102 5.51 1.51 0.70
C TYR A 102 5.37 0.85 -0.68
N TYR A 103 6.26 1.20 -1.61
CA TYR A 103 6.24 0.67 -2.97
C TYR A 103 6.36 -0.86 -2.99
N GLU A 104 7.31 -1.41 -2.22
CA GLU A 104 7.52 -2.85 -2.12
C GLU A 104 6.28 -3.55 -1.55
N PHE A 105 5.70 -3.02 -0.47
CA PHE A 105 4.50 -3.60 0.13
C PHE A 105 3.32 -3.63 -0.87
N THR A 106 3.00 -2.50 -1.49
CA THR A 106 1.83 -2.36 -2.35
C THR A 106 2.01 -3.17 -3.63
N LEU A 107 3.19 -3.13 -4.26
CA LEU A 107 3.48 -3.87 -5.48
C LEU A 107 3.48 -5.39 -5.25
N GLU A 108 4.09 -5.86 -4.16
CA GLU A 108 4.05 -7.28 -3.82
C GLU A 108 2.62 -7.76 -3.57
N THR A 109 1.81 -6.93 -2.89
CA THR A 109 0.41 -7.27 -2.63
C THR A 109 -0.38 -7.35 -3.93
N ALA A 110 -0.27 -6.35 -4.81
CA ALA A 110 -0.94 -6.34 -6.09
C ALA A 110 -0.63 -7.61 -6.92
N ILE A 111 0.66 -7.95 -7.04
CA ILE A 111 1.10 -9.13 -7.80
C ILE A 111 0.60 -10.43 -7.17
N LYS A 112 0.73 -10.60 -5.84
CA LYS A 112 0.30 -11.83 -5.15
C LYS A 112 -1.21 -12.03 -5.19
N ARG A 113 -1.98 -10.94 -5.28
CA ARG A 113 -3.45 -10.97 -5.33
C ARG A 113 -4.01 -10.98 -6.76
N GLY A 114 -3.14 -10.94 -7.77
CA GLY A 114 -3.54 -10.90 -9.18
C GLY A 114 -4.42 -9.69 -9.46
N ALA A 115 -4.06 -8.54 -8.91
CA ALA A 115 -4.64 -7.25 -9.23
C ALA A 115 -3.92 -6.62 -10.41
#